data_AF-A0A5N5DHJ7-F1
#
_entry.id   AF-A0A5N5DHJ7-F1
#
_cell.length_a   1.000
_cell.length_b   1.000
_cell.length_c   1.000
_cell.angle_alpha   90.00
_cell.angle_beta   90.00
_cell.angle_gamma   90.00
#
_symmetry.space_group_name_H-M   'P 1'
#
loop_
_entity.id
_entity.type
_entity.pdbx_description
1 polymer ?
#
loop_
_entity_poly.entity_id
_entity_poly.type
_entity_poly.pdbx_seq_one_letter_code
_entity_poly.pdbx_strand_id
1 'polypeptide(L)'
;MRVPADVETVRLLLSVAAAGFDARFPREQVDVARGILERKGREDGEGAKHEVVWYEGCHHGWAIRGNKENEVEGRKGLEAEEQALRWFEARFAEVRARSVE
;
A
#
# COMPACT_ATOMS: atom_id res chain seq x y z
N MET A 1 14.36 3.01 -4.83
CA MET A 1 13.65 3.18 -3.55
C MET A 1 14.40 2.41 -2.48
N ARG A 2 14.59 3.01 -1.32
CA ARG A 2 15.19 2.42 -0.12
C ARG A 2 14.11 2.38 0.96
N VAL A 3 13.77 1.19 1.41
CA VAL A 3 12.80 1.00 2.50
C VAL A 3 13.61 0.62 3.76
N PRO A 4 13.35 1.22 4.93
CA PRO A 4 12.28 2.20 5.20
C PRO A 4 12.66 3.67 4.91
N ALA A 5 13.93 3.98 4.63
CA ALA A 5 14.44 5.37 4.64
C ALA A 5 13.66 6.37 3.77
N ASP A 6 13.28 5.99 2.55
CA ASP A 6 12.56 6.90 1.64
C ASP A 6 11.10 7.14 2.10
N VAL A 7 10.54 6.27 2.96
CA VAL A 7 9.16 6.40 3.48
C VAL A 7 9.01 7.60 4.42
N GLU A 8 10.07 7.99 5.13
CA GLU A 8 10.07 9.22 5.95
C GLU A 8 9.78 10.48 5.11
N THR A 9 10.08 10.45 3.80
CA THR A 9 9.90 11.61 2.92
C THR A 9 8.53 11.66 2.24
N VAL A 10 7.65 10.68 2.48
CA VAL A 10 6.31 10.61 1.91
C VAL A 10 5.47 11.79 2.43
N ARG A 11 4.92 12.60 1.52
CA ARG A 11 4.07 13.76 1.86
C ARG A 11 2.60 13.59 1.51
N LEU A 12 2.29 12.60 0.66
CA LEU A 12 0.94 12.30 0.24
C LEU A 12 0.51 10.97 0.84
N LEU A 13 -0.80 10.78 0.98
CA LEU A 13 -1.38 9.50 1.37
C LEU A 13 -0.91 8.39 0.43
N LEU A 14 -0.62 7.24 1.02
CA LEU A 14 0.01 6.11 0.32
C LEU A 14 -0.70 4.82 0.69
N SER A 15 -1.06 4.03 -0.32
CA SER A 15 -1.47 2.63 -0.18
C SER A 15 -0.39 1.74 -0.80
N VAL A 16 -0.01 0.70 -0.08
CA VAL A 16 1.07 -0.22 -0.43
C VAL A 16 0.52 -1.64 -0.42
N ALA A 17 0.60 -2.31 -1.57
CA ALA A 17 0.54 -3.76 -1.64
C ALA A 17 1.97 -4.30 -1.45
N ALA A 18 2.20 -5.16 -0.47
CA ALA A 18 3.52 -5.70 -0.12
C ALA A 18 3.58 -7.22 -0.34
N ALA A 19 4.60 -7.71 -1.06
CA ALA A 19 4.75 -9.13 -1.37
C ALA A 19 5.42 -9.88 -0.21
N GLY A 20 4.82 -10.98 0.25
CA GLY A 20 5.33 -11.75 1.38
C GLY A 20 6.68 -12.43 1.14
N PHE A 21 7.05 -12.73 -0.11
CA PHE A 21 8.32 -13.35 -0.50
C PHE A 21 9.28 -12.38 -1.20
N ASP A 22 9.11 -11.07 -1.02
CA ASP A 22 9.96 -10.07 -1.65
C ASP A 22 11.31 -9.92 -0.91
N ALA A 23 12.36 -10.53 -1.45
CA ALA A 23 13.71 -10.38 -0.92
C ALA A 23 14.30 -8.96 -1.10
N ARG A 24 13.73 -8.13 -1.98
CA ARG A 24 14.18 -6.73 -2.18
C ARG A 24 13.57 -5.80 -1.13
N PHE A 25 12.39 -6.14 -0.61
CA PHE A 25 11.68 -5.40 0.43
C PHE A 25 11.25 -6.38 1.54
N PRO A 26 12.20 -6.83 2.39
CA PRO A 26 11.93 -7.83 3.40
C PRO A 26 10.91 -7.33 4.44
N ARG A 27 10.15 -8.27 5.01
CA ARG A 27 9.04 -8.00 5.95
C ARG A 27 9.40 -7.00 7.04
N GLU A 28 10.54 -7.21 7.70
CA GLU A 28 11.01 -6.35 8.79
C GLU A 28 11.11 -4.87 8.36
N GLN A 29 11.65 -4.61 7.16
CA GLN A 29 11.79 -3.23 6.66
C GLN A 29 10.44 -2.61 6.28
N VAL A 30 9.54 -3.41 5.71
CA VAL A 30 8.20 -2.94 5.33
C VAL A 30 7.33 -2.72 6.57
N ASP A 31 7.49 -3.53 7.62
CA ASP A 31 6.77 -3.33 8.89
C ASP A 31 7.27 -2.05 9.60
N VAL A 32 8.57 -1.74 9.55
CA VAL A 32 9.08 -0.44 10.01
C VAL A 32 8.49 0.71 9.17
N ALA A 33 8.47 0.57 7.84
CA ALA A 33 7.85 1.56 6.97
C ALA A 33 6.36 1.77 7.26
N ARG A 34 5.61 0.69 7.52
CA ARG A 34 4.22 0.76 7.96
C ARG A 34 4.09 1.56 9.25
N GLY A 35 4.94 1.33 10.25
CA GLY A 35 4.94 2.10 11.49
C GLY A 35 5.19 3.61 11.28
N ILE A 36 6.08 3.97 10.34
CA ILE A 36 6.33 5.37 9.94
C ILE A 36 5.06 5.98 9.33
N LEU A 37 4.44 5.27 8.38
CA LEU A 37 3.21 5.73 7.73
C LEU A 37 2.05 5.90 8.73
N GLU A 38 1.88 4.94 9.64
CA GLU A 38 0.88 5.03 10.71
C GLU A 38 1.13 6.20 11.66
N ARG A 39 2.40 6.47 12.01
CA ARG A 39 2.77 7.64 12.81
C ARG A 39 2.41 8.94 12.10
N LYS A 40 2.80 9.08 10.82
CA LYS A 40 2.48 10.26 10.02
C LYS A 40 0.97 10.50 9.89
N GLY A 41 0.20 9.43 9.67
CA GLY A 41 -1.25 9.51 9.59
C GLY A 41 -1.92 10.05 10.87
N ARG A 42 -1.32 9.81 12.04
CA ARG A 42 -1.78 10.39 13.32
C ARG A 42 -1.36 11.85 13.49
N GLU A 43 -0.15 12.21 13.08
CA GLU A 43 0.40 13.56 13.20
C GLU A 43 -0.37 14.57 12.32
N ASP A 44 -0.81 14.15 11.12
CA ASP A 44 -1.50 15.01 10.15
C ASP A 44 -2.96 15.35 10.54
N GLY A 45 -3.47 14.87 11.68
CA GLY A 45 -4.73 15.33 12.29
C GLY A 45 -6.04 14.96 11.55
N GLU A 46 -5.98 14.59 10.27
CA GLU A 46 -7.15 14.22 9.44
C GLU A 46 -7.52 12.72 9.51
N GLY A 47 -6.90 11.94 10.40
CA GLY A 47 -7.07 10.49 10.41
C GLY A 47 -6.54 9.82 9.13
N ALA A 48 -5.54 10.45 8.50
CA ALA A 48 -4.89 10.06 7.25
C ALA A 48 -4.52 8.57 7.21
N LYS A 49 -5.27 7.77 6.45
CA LYS A 49 -5.18 6.29 6.52
C LYS A 49 -4.17 5.71 5.55
N HIS A 50 -2.89 6.06 5.64
CA HIS A 50 -1.91 5.24 4.91
C HIS A 50 -2.19 3.74 5.10
N GLU A 51 -2.07 2.95 4.03
CA GLU A 51 -2.45 1.55 4.04
C GLU A 51 -1.26 0.69 3.61
N VAL A 52 -1.02 -0.40 4.33
CA VAL A 52 -0.06 -1.43 3.95
C VAL A 52 -0.74 -2.78 4.08
N VAL A 53 -0.90 -3.49 2.95
CA VAL A 53 -1.52 -4.82 2.89
C VAL A 53 -0.48 -5.84 2.48
N TRP A 54 -0.35 -6.90 3.27
CA TRP A 54 0.53 -8.03 3.00
C TRP A 54 -0.16 -9.07 2.12
N TYR A 55 0.48 -9.38 0.98
CA TYR A 55 0.08 -10.45 0.08
C TYR A 55 1.04 -11.62 0.25
N GLU A 56 0.69 -12.55 1.14
CA GLU A 56 1.50 -13.75 1.38
C GLU A 56 1.65 -14.59 0.11
N GLY A 57 2.73 -15.35 -0.05
CA GLY A 57 2.88 -16.21 -1.22
C GLY A 57 3.20 -15.48 -2.53
N CYS A 58 3.32 -14.15 -2.51
CA CYS A 58 3.63 -13.33 -3.67
C CYS A 58 5.10 -12.90 -3.68
N HIS A 59 5.70 -12.94 -4.86
CA HIS A 59 7.08 -12.53 -5.11
C HIS A 59 7.16 -11.09 -5.60
N HIS A 60 8.39 -10.58 -5.67
CA HIS A 60 8.67 -9.24 -6.18
C HIS A 60 8.04 -8.99 -7.56
N GLY A 61 7.19 -7.96 -7.66
CA GLY A 61 6.56 -7.54 -8.90
C GLY A 61 5.32 -8.32 -9.34
N TRP A 62 4.80 -9.23 -8.51
CA TRP A 62 3.60 -10.05 -8.79
C TRP A 62 2.41 -9.23 -9.30
N ALA A 63 2.14 -8.05 -8.70
CA ALA A 63 0.90 -7.32 -8.96
C ALA A 63 0.76 -6.81 -10.41
N ILE A 64 1.88 -6.53 -11.09
CA ILE A 64 1.88 -5.95 -12.44
C ILE A 64 2.57 -6.86 -13.46
N ARG A 65 3.64 -7.55 -13.06
CA ARG A 65 4.47 -8.40 -13.94
C ARG A 65 4.36 -9.88 -13.60
N GLY A 66 3.57 -10.25 -12.59
CA GLY A 66 3.39 -11.63 -12.20
C GLY A 66 2.73 -12.47 -13.28
N ASN A 67 2.93 -13.78 -13.21
CA ASN A 67 2.23 -14.70 -14.10
C ASN A 67 0.75 -14.75 -13.71
N LYS A 68 -0.14 -14.25 -14.58
CA LYS A 68 -1.60 -14.24 -14.36
C LYS A 68 -2.19 -15.66 -14.32
N GLU A 69 -1.51 -16.64 -14.90
CA GLU A 69 -1.92 -18.05 -14.88
C GLU A 69 -1.53 -18.77 -13.59
N ASN A 70 -0.66 -18.17 -12.76
CA ASN A 70 -0.42 -18.70 -11.41
C ASN A 70 -1.67 -18.45 -10.55
N GLU A 71 -2.29 -19.51 -10.04
CA GLU A 71 -3.55 -19.40 -9.30
C GLU A 71 -3.46 -18.48 -8.07
N VAL A 72 -2.31 -18.46 -7.38
CA VAL A 72 -2.11 -17.66 -6.18
C VAL A 72 -1.79 -16.21 -6.54
N GLU A 73 -0.74 -15.99 -7.33
CA GLU A 73 -0.27 -14.64 -7.67
C GLU A 73 -1.21 -13.92 -8.63
N GLY A 74 -1.84 -14.63 -9.58
CA GLY A 74 -2.84 -14.08 -10.50
C GLY A 74 -4.05 -13.54 -9.74
N ARG A 75 -4.63 -14.34 -8.84
CA ARG A 75 -5.73 -13.90 -7.98
C ARG A 75 -5.32 -12.72 -7.09
N LYS A 76 -4.16 -12.82 -6.43
CA LYS A 76 -3.66 -11.75 -5.54
C LYS A 76 -3.28 -10.47 -6.28
N GLY A 77 -2.90 -10.57 -7.56
CA GLY A 77 -2.72 -9.43 -8.44
C GLY A 77 -4.03 -8.67 -8.64
N LEU A 78 -5.13 -9.38 -8.91
CA LEU A 78 -6.47 -8.78 -9.01
C LEU A 78 -6.91 -8.16 -7.68
N GLU A 79 -6.63 -8.82 -6.55
CA GLU A 79 -6.91 -8.27 -5.22
C GLU A 79 -6.10 -7.00 -4.91
N ALA A 80 -4.87 -6.89 -5.41
CA ALA A 80 -4.04 -5.70 -5.27
C ALA A 80 -4.51 -4.54 -6.17
N GLU A 81 -4.99 -4.84 -7.38
CA GLU A 81 -5.65 -3.86 -8.24
C GLU A 81 -6.91 -3.30 -7.57
N GLU A 82 -7.75 -4.20 -7.05
CA GLU A 82 -8.96 -3.85 -6.32
C GLU A 82 -8.65 -3.05 -5.03
N GLN A 83 -7.57 -3.36 -4.31
CA GLN A 83 -7.09 -2.53 -3.21
C GLN A 83 -6.86 -1.09 -3.67
N ALA A 84 -6.15 -0.90 -4.78
CA ALA A 84 -5.87 0.44 -5.30
C ALA A 84 -7.16 1.20 -5.68
N LEU A 85 -8.11 0.53 -6.34
CA LEU A 85 -9.40 1.12 -6.71
C LEU A 85 -10.17 1.60 -5.47
N ARG A 86 -10.42 0.70 -4.52
CA ARG A 86 -11.13 1.03 -3.27
C ARG A 86 -10.43 2.14 -2.49
N TRP A 87 -9.09 2.12 -2.48
CA TRP A 87 -8.30 3.12 -1.82
C TRP A 87 -8.53 4.51 -2.40
N PHE A 88 -8.45 4.67 -3.73
CA PHE A 88 -8.68 5.95 -4.41
C PHE A 88 -10.14 6.40 -4.33
N GLU A 89 -11.10 5.49 -4.48
CA GLU A 89 -12.53 5.79 -4.34
C GLU A 89 -12.83 6.43 -2.98
N ALA A 90 -12.30 5.85 -1.90
CA ALA A 90 -12.47 6.40 -0.57
C ALA A 90 -11.86 7.80 -0.41
N ARG A 91 -10.67 8.04 -0.98
CA ARG A 91 -10.05 9.39 -0.95
C ARG A 91 -10.85 10.41 -1.75
N PHE A 92 -11.35 10.03 -2.92
CA PHE A 92 -12.17 10.94 -3.73
C PHE A 92 -13.53 11.22 -3.09
N ALA A 93 -14.13 10.25 -2.40
CA ALA A 93 -15.35 10.47 -1.63
C ALA A 93 -15.13 11.50 -0.50
N GLU A 94 -14.03 11.40 0.25
CA GLU A 94 -13.65 12.36 1.30
C GLU A 94 -13.46 13.77 0.74
N VAL A 95 -12.72 13.91 -0.37
CA VAL A 95 -12.51 15.21 -1.03
C VAL A 95 -13.84 15.81 -1.50
N ARG A 96 -14.72 15.00 -2.12
CA ARG A 96 -16.04 15.47 -2.57
C ARG A 96 -16.92 15.94 -1.40
N ALA A 97 -16.90 15.23 -0.27
CA ALA A 97 -17.66 15.63 0.91
C ALA A 97 -17.21 16.99 1.44
N ARG A 98 -15.89 17.25 1.48
CA ARG A 98 -15.32 18.53 1.90
C ARG A 98 -15.63 19.69 0.95
N SER A 99 -15.82 19.42 -0.34
CA SER A 99 -16.11 20.46 -1.35
C SER A 99 -17.57 20.92 -1.37
N VAL A 100 -18.45 20.30 -0.58
CA VAL A 100 -19.89 20.62 -0.51
C VAL A 100 -20.24 21.41 0.78
N GLU A 101 -19.28 21.58 1.69
CA GLU A 101 -19.33 22.55 2.81
C GLU A 101 -18.83 23.94 2.39
#